data_AF-A0A1X7SX18-F1
#
_entry.id   AF-A0A1X7SX18-F1
#
_cell.length_a   1.000
_cell.length_b   1.000
_cell.length_c   1.000
_cell.angle_alpha   90.00
_cell.angle_beta   90.00
_cell.angle_gamma   90.00
#
_symmetry.space_group_name_H-M   'P 1'
#
loop_
_entity.id
_entity.type
_entity.pdbx_description
1 polymer ?
#
loop_
_entity_poly.entity_id
_entity_poly.type
_entity_poly.pdbx_seq_one_letter_code
_entity_poly.pdbx_strand_id
1 'polypeptide(L)'
;MDLSLVTYRAEHINTNAVGNDLDNELRVLQEYQFNCSSTTITSLILGIDVRVATDTRNLYPSVQVFRPNGSLVTGSERTIYYSTTNVSTSGVFEYPLNPPIPVMSGDLLAVSQPPQGDSV
;
A
#
# COMPACT_ATOMS: atom_id res chain seq x y z
N MET A 1 17.48 21.39 7.78
CA MET A 1 17.07 20.92 6.45
C MET A 1 15.85 20.06 6.66
N ASP A 2 14.70 20.44 6.09
CA ASP A 2 13.51 19.58 6.09
C ASP A 2 13.80 18.38 5.18
N LEU A 3 13.82 17.18 5.76
CA LEU A 3 13.83 15.94 4.99
C LEU A 3 12.50 15.86 4.23
N SER A 4 12.54 15.41 2.96
CA SER A 4 11.29 15.07 2.27
C SER A 4 10.51 14.06 3.12
N LEU A 5 9.18 14.14 3.15
CA LEU A 5 8.36 13.25 3.98
C LEU A 5 8.67 11.76 3.71
N VAL A 6 9.02 11.44 2.46
CA VAL A 6 9.46 10.10 2.04
C VAL A 6 10.79 9.73 2.69
N THR A 7 11.79 10.61 2.64
CA THR A 7 13.11 10.35 3.25
C THR A 7 13.01 10.21 4.77
N TYR A 8 12.28 11.12 5.43
CA TYR A 8 12.05 11.04 6.87
C TYR A 8 11.39 9.72 7.27
N ARG A 9 10.33 9.32 6.57
CA ARG A 9 9.63 8.06 6.87
C ARG A 9 10.47 6.84 6.54
N ALA A 10 11.26 6.85 5.48
CA ALA A 10 12.15 5.73 5.17
C ALA A 10 13.23 5.54 6.25
N GLU A 11 13.76 6.61 6.83
CA GLU A 11 14.70 6.54 7.96
C GLU A 11 14.05 6.03 9.26
N HIS A 12 12.73 6.16 9.39
CA HIS A 12 11.97 5.82 10.60
C HIS A 12 11.05 4.59 10.44
N ILE A 13 10.97 4.01 9.25
CA ILE A 13 10.36 2.70 9.04
C ILE A 13 11.34 1.69 9.62
N ASN A 14 10.94 1.10 10.75
CA ASN A 14 11.71 0.05 11.40
C ASN A 14 11.89 -1.08 10.37
N THR A 15 13.12 -1.31 9.91
CA THR A 15 13.45 -2.42 8.99
C THR A 15 13.19 -3.80 9.60
N ASN A 16 12.87 -3.84 10.90
CA ASN A 16 12.36 -4.99 11.63
C ASN A 16 10.83 -5.01 11.59
N ALA A 17 10.21 -5.06 10.40
CA ALA A 17 8.77 -5.25 10.30
C ALA A 17 8.41 -6.57 11.02
N VAL A 18 7.65 -6.47 12.11
CA VAL A 18 7.21 -7.63 12.88
C VAL A 18 5.97 -8.20 12.19
N GLY A 19 6.12 -9.34 11.52
CA GLY A 19 5.03 -10.00 10.80
C GLY A 19 5.55 -11.03 9.82
N ASN A 20 4.63 -11.78 9.21
CA ASN A 20 4.93 -12.62 8.05
C ASN A 20 4.62 -11.83 6.78
N ASP A 21 5.31 -12.16 5.69
CA ASP A 21 4.93 -11.71 4.36
C ASP A 21 3.47 -12.12 4.09
N LEU A 22 2.70 -11.23 3.48
CA LEU A 22 1.37 -11.57 2.99
C LEU A 22 1.52 -12.49 1.77
N ASP A 23 0.90 -13.67 1.82
CA ASP A 23 0.97 -14.65 0.74
C ASP A 23 -0.44 -14.94 0.22
N ASN A 24 -0.81 -14.28 -0.88
CA ASN A 24 -2.07 -14.48 -1.59
C ASN A 24 -3.34 -14.18 -0.75
N GLU A 25 -3.20 -13.43 0.34
CA GLU A 25 -4.30 -13.05 1.22
C GLU A 25 -4.57 -11.55 1.16
N LEU A 26 -5.86 -11.21 1.09
CA LEU A 26 -6.33 -9.86 1.35
C LEU A 26 -6.28 -9.63 2.86
N ARG A 27 -5.34 -8.81 3.33
CA ARG A 27 -5.28 -8.38 4.72
C ARG A 27 -6.04 -7.08 4.92
N VAL A 28 -7.12 -7.15 5.69
CA VAL A 28 -7.82 -5.95 6.19
C VAL A 28 -7.10 -5.44 7.43
N LEU A 29 -6.68 -4.18 7.41
CA LEU A 29 -5.95 -3.53 8.51
C LEU A 29 -6.95 -2.99 9.55
N GLN A 30 -7.56 -3.91 10.32
CA GLN A 30 -8.57 -3.57 11.34
C GLN A 30 -8.03 -2.64 12.43
N GLU A 31 -6.72 -2.73 12.70
CA GLU A 31 -6.02 -1.89 13.66
C GLU A 31 -5.85 -0.42 13.22
N TYR A 32 -6.06 -0.12 11.93
CA TYR A 32 -5.88 1.21 11.33
C TYR A 32 -7.17 1.75 10.72
N GLN A 33 -8.26 1.72 11.50
CA GLN A 33 -9.53 2.31 11.09
C GLN A 33 -9.45 3.83 10.94
N PHE A 34 -10.01 4.36 9.85
CA PHE A 34 -10.08 5.80 9.62
C PHE A 34 -11.02 6.45 10.63
N ASN A 35 -10.59 7.55 11.26
CA ASN A 35 -11.40 8.33 12.21
C ASN A 35 -11.63 9.78 11.76
N CYS A 36 -11.64 10.00 10.44
CA CYS A 36 -11.90 11.30 9.82
C CYS A 36 -13.35 11.37 9.32
N SER A 37 -14.00 12.53 9.35
CA SER A 37 -15.41 12.67 8.98
C SER A 37 -15.68 12.34 7.50
N SER A 38 -14.94 12.97 6.59
CA SER A 38 -14.91 12.65 5.15
C SER A 38 -13.67 13.31 4.55
N THR A 39 -12.79 12.53 3.93
CA THR A 39 -11.58 13.04 3.26
C THR A 39 -11.22 12.13 2.09
N THR A 40 -10.13 12.43 1.39
CA THR A 40 -9.59 11.59 0.32
C THR A 40 -8.15 11.19 0.60
N ILE A 41 -7.80 9.96 0.23
CA ILE A 41 -6.41 9.52 0.14
C ILE A 41 -5.90 9.89 -1.24
N THR A 42 -4.88 10.75 -1.30
CA THR A 42 -4.26 11.23 -2.55
C THR A 42 -2.95 10.55 -2.87
N SER A 43 -2.25 10.00 -1.89
CA SER A 43 -1.06 9.18 -2.08
C SER A 43 -0.90 8.16 -0.97
N LEU A 44 -0.14 7.11 -1.25
CA LEU A 44 0.24 6.07 -0.30
C LEU A 44 1.75 6.03 -0.21
N ILE A 45 2.28 5.86 1.00
CA ILE A 45 3.70 5.61 1.21
C ILE A 45 3.81 4.16 1.64
N LEU A 46 4.49 3.36 0.81
CA LEU A 46 4.55 1.92 0.93
C LEU A 46 6.00 1.50 1.14
N GLY A 47 6.24 0.64 2.13
CA GLY A 47 7.48 -0.14 2.21
C GLY A 47 7.35 -1.32 1.26
N ILE A 48 8.25 -1.43 0.27
CA ILE A 48 8.16 -2.43 -0.79
C ILE A 48 9.52 -3.09 -0.97
N ASP A 49 9.53 -4.43 -0.97
CA ASP A 49 10.65 -5.24 -1.46
C ASP A 49 10.46 -5.48 -2.95
N VAL A 50 11.24 -4.79 -3.79
CA VAL A 50 11.11 -4.88 -5.25
C VAL A 50 11.99 -5.98 -5.80
N ARG A 51 11.39 -6.81 -6.65
CA ARG A 51 12.02 -7.92 -7.34
C ARG A 51 12.06 -7.63 -8.83
N VAL A 52 12.97 -8.32 -9.50
CA VAL A 52 13.08 -8.22 -10.96
C VAL A 52 11.88 -8.94 -11.57
N ALA A 53 11.12 -8.21 -12.38
CA ALA A 53 10.04 -8.78 -13.18
C ALA A 53 10.61 -9.83 -14.14
N THR A 54 9.93 -10.98 -14.23
CA THR A 54 10.28 -12.10 -15.12
C THR A 54 9.00 -12.62 -15.78
N ASP A 55 9.10 -13.59 -16.69
CA ASP A 55 7.91 -14.17 -17.33
C ASP A 55 6.92 -14.78 -16.32
N THR A 56 7.41 -15.20 -15.15
CA THR A 56 6.59 -15.76 -14.07
C THR A 56 6.35 -14.77 -12.92
N ARG A 57 7.06 -13.63 -12.86
CA ARG A 57 6.90 -12.58 -11.86
C ARG A 57 6.36 -11.32 -12.51
N ASN A 58 5.04 -11.23 -12.56
CA ASN A 58 4.31 -10.15 -13.25
C ASN A 58 3.08 -9.67 -12.48
N LEU A 59 2.89 -10.12 -11.23
CA LEU A 59 1.80 -9.67 -10.37
C LEU A 59 2.27 -8.55 -9.45
N TYR A 60 1.34 -7.66 -9.13
CA TYR A 60 1.58 -6.50 -8.29
C TYR A 60 0.58 -6.49 -7.13
N PRO A 61 0.96 -5.95 -5.96
CA PRO A 61 0.04 -5.77 -4.86
C PRO A 61 -1.05 -4.76 -5.23
N SER A 62 -2.16 -4.88 -4.51
CA SER A 62 -3.26 -3.94 -4.63
C SER A 62 -3.74 -3.48 -3.26
N VAL A 63 -4.37 -2.32 -3.25
CA VAL A 63 -5.00 -1.73 -2.07
C VAL A 63 -6.47 -1.49 -2.36
N GLN A 64 -7.29 -1.61 -1.33
CA GLN A 64 -8.73 -1.47 -1.40
C GLN A 64 -9.25 -0.84 -0.11
N VAL A 65 -10.39 -0.15 -0.15
CA VAL A 65 -11.02 0.40 1.05
C VAL A 65 -12.38 -0.23 1.27
N PHE A 66 -12.63 -0.69 2.49
CA PHE A 66 -13.90 -1.28 2.90
C PHE A 66 -14.64 -0.34 3.86
N ARG A 67 -15.96 -0.28 3.71
CA ARG A 67 -16.88 0.38 4.64
C ARG A 67 -17.05 -0.44 5.91
N PRO A 68 -17.54 0.15 7.02
CA PRO A 68 -17.85 -0.58 8.26
C PRO A 68 -18.81 -1.76 8.08
N ASN A 69 -19.70 -1.69 7.09
CA ASN A 69 -20.65 -2.76 6.75
C ASN A 69 -20.02 -3.88 5.90
N GLY A 70 -18.72 -3.83 5.62
CA GLY A 70 -17.98 -4.79 4.80
C GLY A 70 -18.09 -4.56 3.29
N SER A 71 -18.79 -3.51 2.82
CA SER A 71 -18.88 -3.22 1.39
C SER A 71 -17.62 -2.54 0.88
N LEU A 72 -17.14 -2.93 -0.30
CA LEU A 72 -16.05 -2.22 -0.98
C LEU A 72 -16.46 -0.78 -1.32
N VAL A 73 -15.58 0.18 -1.08
CA VAL A 73 -15.74 1.57 -1.53
C VAL A 73 -15.59 1.60 -3.05
N THR A 74 -16.61 2.08 -3.76
CA THR A 74 -16.62 2.13 -5.23
C THR A 74 -15.39 2.85 -5.76
N GLY A 75 -14.65 2.17 -6.65
CA GLY A 75 -13.45 2.71 -7.26
C GLY A 75 -12.29 2.91 -6.28
N SER A 76 -12.24 2.20 -5.15
CA SER A 76 -11.09 2.22 -4.23
C SER A 76 -9.98 1.24 -4.60
N GLU A 77 -10.27 0.19 -5.37
CA GLU A 77 -9.27 -0.80 -5.75
C GLU A 77 -8.19 -0.20 -6.64
N ARG A 78 -6.92 -0.36 -6.25
CA ARG A 78 -5.75 0.14 -6.97
C ARG A 78 -4.63 -0.87 -6.96
N THR A 79 -4.23 -1.31 -8.15
CA THR A 79 -2.98 -2.04 -8.34
C THR A 79 -1.80 -1.08 -8.24
N ILE A 80 -0.83 -1.41 -7.39
CA ILE A 80 0.34 -0.57 -7.15
C ILE A 80 1.46 -1.01 -8.10
N TYR A 81 1.62 -0.27 -9.19
CA TYR A 81 2.72 -0.50 -10.11
C TYR A 81 4.00 0.15 -9.59
N TYR A 82 5.06 -0.63 -9.51
CA TYR A 82 6.40 -0.18 -9.16
C TYR A 82 7.46 -0.95 -9.94
N SER A 83 8.68 -0.42 -9.92
CA SER A 83 9.85 -1.02 -10.53
C SER A 83 11.10 -0.58 -9.77
N THR A 84 12.23 -1.23 -10.02
CA THR A 84 13.53 -0.85 -9.43
C THR A 84 13.97 0.56 -9.79
N THR A 85 13.38 1.18 -10.83
CA THR A 85 13.68 2.57 -11.23
C THR A 85 12.85 3.62 -10.49
N ASN A 86 11.69 3.22 -9.95
CA ASN A 86 10.74 4.14 -9.31
C ASN A 86 10.73 4.02 -7.79
N VAL A 87 11.27 2.93 -7.23
CA VAL A 87 11.40 2.74 -5.79
C VAL A 87 12.72 3.30 -5.30
N SER A 88 12.67 4.02 -4.17
CA SER A 88 13.86 4.56 -3.53
C SER A 88 14.79 3.44 -3.06
N THR A 89 16.10 3.67 -3.10
CA THR A 89 17.09 2.79 -2.44
C THR A 89 16.87 2.65 -0.94
N SER A 90 16.04 3.52 -0.36
CA SER A 90 15.61 3.45 1.05
C SER A 90 14.47 2.46 1.32
N GLY A 91 13.97 1.74 0.30
CA GLY A 91 12.95 0.70 0.46
C GLY A 91 11.51 1.20 0.56
N VAL A 92 11.30 2.50 0.32
CA VAL A 92 9.99 3.16 0.40
C VAL A 92 9.64 3.83 -0.91
N PHE A 93 8.35 3.79 -1.26
CA PHE A 93 7.81 4.34 -2.49
C PHE A 93 6.53 5.12 -2.21
N GLU A 94 6.45 6.34 -2.74
CA GLU A 94 5.21 7.11 -2.75
C GLU A 94 4.43 6.81 -4.04
N TYR A 95 3.25 6.23 -3.89
CA TYR A 95 2.32 5.95 -4.98
C TYR A 95 1.18 6.99 -4.99
N PRO A 96 1.14 7.89 -5.99
CA PRO A 96 0.04 8.84 -6.12
C PRO A 96 -1.25 8.13 -6.57
N LEU A 97 -2.37 8.50 -5.95
CA LEU A 97 -3.69 7.98 -6.25
C LEU A 97 -4.46 8.94 -7.16
N ASN A 98 -4.68 8.54 -8.40
CA ASN A 98 -5.50 9.28 -9.35
C ASN A 98 -6.51 8.34 -10.04
N PRO A 99 -7.82 8.45 -9.75
CA PRO A 99 -8.44 9.44 -8.86
C PRO A 99 -8.17 9.12 -7.36
N PRO A 100 -8.18 10.15 -6.48
CA PRO A 100 -8.10 9.97 -5.03
C PRO A 100 -9.21 9.05 -4.51
N ILE A 101 -8.94 8.32 -3.43
CA ILE A 101 -9.91 7.39 -2.83
C ILE A 101 -10.67 8.11 -1.71
N PRO A 102 -12.01 8.22 -1.77
CA PRO A 102 -12.79 8.80 -0.68
C PRO A 102 -12.83 7.87 0.52
N VAL A 103 -12.59 8.41 1.71
CA VAL A 103 -12.66 7.69 2.99
C VAL A 103 -13.46 8.48 4.02
N MET A 104 -14.13 7.75 4.90
CA MET A 104 -14.89 8.30 6.01
C MET A 104 -14.67 7.51 7.28
N SER A 105 -15.22 8.03 8.38
CA SER A 105 -15.04 7.43 9.70
C SER A 105 -15.58 6.01 9.69
N GLY A 106 -14.75 5.09 10.13
CA GLY A 106 -15.03 3.68 10.19
C GLY A 106 -14.52 2.85 9.00
N ASP A 107 -14.08 3.48 7.91
CA ASP A 107 -13.50 2.77 6.77
C ASP A 107 -12.19 2.05 7.16
N LEU A 108 -11.88 0.98 6.43
CA LEU A 108 -10.70 0.15 6.64
C LEU A 108 -9.91 0.03 5.33
N LEU A 109 -8.59 0.20 5.42
CA LEU A 109 -7.68 -0.10 4.32
C LEU A 109 -7.39 -1.61 4.30
N ALA A 110 -7.40 -2.20 3.12
CA ALA A 110 -6.96 -3.57 2.90
C ALA A 110 -5.85 -3.60 1.85
N VAL A 111 -4.92 -4.53 2.02
CA VAL A 111 -3.80 -4.76 1.12
C VAL A 111 -3.82 -6.21 0.67
N SER A 112 -3.63 -6.43 -0.61
CA SER A 112 -3.45 -7.76 -1.20
C SER A 112 -2.03 -7.85 -1.74
N GLN A 113 -1.34 -8.93 -1.41
CA GLN A 113 0.01 -9.23 -1.88
C GLN A 113 -0.04 -10.57 -2.65
N PRO A 114 0.40 -10.60 -3.92
CA PRO A 114 0.53 -11.84 -4.67
C PRO A 114 1.54 -12.78 -4.01
N PRO A 115 1.49 -14.09 -4.32
CA PRO A 115 2.49 -15.03 -3.87
C PRO A 115 3.91 -14.54 -4.18
N GLN A 116 4.82 -14.83 -3.27
CA GLN A 116 6.21 -14.40 -3.38
C GLN A 116 6.89 -14.86 -4.70
N GLY A 117 6.46 -16.01 -5.23
CA GLY A 117 6.93 -16.55 -6.51
C GLY A 117 6.56 -15.73 -7.73
N ASP A 118 5.44 -15.00 -7.65
CA ASP A 118 4.76 -14.33 -8.78
C ASP A 118 4.77 -12.80 -8.66
N SER A 119 5.04 -12.28 -7.46
CA SER A 119 5.15 -10.83 -7.21
C SER A 119 6.42 -10.25 -7.83
N VAL A 120 6.23 -9.10 -8.47
CA VAL A 120 7.31 -8.13 -8.77
C VAL A 120 7.69 -7.40 -7.50
#